data_AF-A0A952K587-F1
#
_entry.id   AF-A0A952K587-F1
#
_cell.length_a   1.000
_cell.length_b   1.000
_cell.length_c   1.000
_cell.angle_alpha   90.00
_cell.angle_beta   90.00
_cell.angle_gamma   90.00
#
_symmetry.space_group_name_H-M   'P 1'
#
loop_
_entity.id
_entity.type
_entity.pdbx_description
1 polymer ?
#
loop_
_entity_poly.entity_id
_entity_poly.type
_entity_poly.pdbx_seq_one_letter_code
_entity_poly.pdbx_strand_id
1 'polypeptide(L)'
;MAAVRGRVEPAPRRVRGFLGNRLVFDTTSARYVWEVPYYPQYYIPLADVRAEYLQDENHAQKVQFGQSRTFSLVGDGQTYE
;
A
#
# COMPACT_ATOMS: atom_id res chain seq x y z
N MET A 1 10.58 22.49 8.54
CA MET A 1 10.75 21.32 9.42
C MET A 1 10.49 20.07 8.57
N ALA A 2 11.53 19.37 8.13
CA ALA A 2 11.35 18.11 7.41
C ALA A 2 10.77 17.07 8.37
N ALA A 3 9.82 16.24 7.92
CA ALA A 3 9.25 15.23 8.80
C ALA A 3 10.35 14.23 9.20
N VAL A 4 10.37 13.83 10.48
CA VAL A 4 11.28 12.78 10.94
C VAL A 4 10.95 11.50 10.17
N ARG A 5 11.99 10.87 9.63
CA ARG A 5 11.87 9.58 8.96
C ARG A 5 11.29 8.54 9.91
N GLY A 6 10.27 7.81 9.45
CA GLY A 6 9.52 6.85 10.30
C GLY A 6 8.35 7.46 11.07
N ARG A 7 8.02 8.75 10.86
CA ARG A 7 6.75 9.32 11.33
C ARG A 7 5.59 8.56 10.69
N VAL A 8 4.58 8.26 11.49
CA VAL A 8 3.33 7.63 11.07
C VAL A 8 2.15 8.44 11.58
N GLU A 9 1.19 8.73 10.72
CA GLU A 9 -0.03 9.46 11.09
C GLU A 9 -1.29 8.84 10.49
N PRO A 10 -2.48 8.98 11.13
CA PRO A 10 -3.75 8.66 10.50
C PRO A 10 -3.98 9.51 9.24
N ALA A 11 -4.40 8.88 8.14
CA ALA A 11 -4.93 9.62 7.01
C ALA A 11 -6.35 10.12 7.38
N PRO A 12 -6.63 11.44 7.31
CA PRO A 12 -7.93 11.99 7.73
C PRO A 12 -9.03 11.79 6.67
N ARG A 13 -8.79 10.95 5.67
CA ARG A 13 -9.67 10.77 4.51
C ARG A 13 -9.79 9.31 4.12
N ARG A 14 -10.93 8.97 3.51
CA ARG A 14 -11.14 7.67 2.86
C ARG A 14 -10.20 7.55 1.65
N VAL A 15 -9.51 6.42 1.54
CA VAL A 15 -8.59 6.12 0.45
C VAL A 15 -9.12 4.92 -0.32
N ARG A 16 -9.20 5.06 -1.64
CA ARG A 16 -9.66 4.00 -2.55
C ARG A 16 -8.62 3.76 -3.62
N GLY A 17 -8.27 2.49 -3.81
CA GLY A 17 -7.39 2.03 -4.88
C GLY A 17 -8.19 1.25 -5.90
N PHE A 18 -7.95 1.56 -7.17
CA PHE A 18 -8.60 0.91 -8.29
C PHE A 18 -7.57 0.31 -9.24
N LEU A 19 -7.91 -0.84 -9.80
CA LEU A 19 -7.25 -1.42 -10.96
C LEU A 19 -8.23 -1.34 -12.13
N GLY A 20 -8.04 -0.37 -13.01
CA GLY A 20 -9.06 0.01 -14.00
C GLY A 20 -10.37 0.38 -13.29
N ASN A 21 -11.44 -0.37 -13.56
CA ASN A 21 -12.76 -0.15 -12.96
C ASN A 21 -13.01 -0.99 -11.69
N ARG A 22 -12.03 -1.78 -11.24
CA ARG A 22 -12.17 -2.73 -10.14
C ARG A 22 -11.62 -2.11 -8.85
N LEU A 23 -12.45 -2.05 -7.82
CA LEU A 23 -12.07 -1.54 -6.50
C LEU A 23 -11.21 -2.59 -5.78
N VAL A 24 -9.92 -2.31 -5.62
CA VAL A 24 -8.94 -3.20 -4.96
C VAL A 24 -8.97 -3.04 -3.44
N PHE A 25 -9.07 -1.80 -2.96
CA PHE A 25 -9.20 -1.52 -1.54
C PHE A 25 -10.02 -0.26 -1.31
N ASP A 26 -10.66 -0.20 -0.15
CA ASP A 26 -11.43 0.96 0.28
C ASP A 26 -11.37 1.08 1.81
N THR A 27 -10.63 2.08 2.31
CA THR A 27 -10.31 2.18 3.73
C THR A 27 -10.48 3.60 4.27
N THR A 28 -10.95 3.71 5.51
CA THR A 28 -10.86 4.93 6.33
C THR A 28 -9.74 4.85 7.37
N SER A 29 -8.97 3.75 7.36
CA SER A 29 -7.95 3.40 8.35
C SER A 29 -6.52 3.51 7.77
N ALA A 30 -6.36 4.11 6.59
CA ALA A 30 -5.06 4.34 5.97
C ALA A 30 -4.13 5.18 6.87
N ARG A 31 -2.83 4.95 6.71
CA ARG A 31 -1.78 5.70 7.41
C ARG A 31 -0.87 6.42 6.43
N TYR A 32 -0.46 7.63 6.80
CA TYR A 32 0.66 8.32 6.19
C TYR A 32 1.95 7.84 6.83
N VAL A 33 2.90 7.36 6.03
CA VAL A 33 4.21 6.91 6.49
C VAL A 33 5.29 7.71 5.77
N TRP A 34 6.13 8.42 6.53
CA TRP A 34 7.24 9.18 5.97
C TRP A 34 8.49 8.31 5.87
N GLU A 35 8.58 7.56 4.76
CA GLU A 35 9.79 6.80 4.41
C GLU A 35 10.98 7.72 4.10
N VAL A 36 10.66 8.87 3.51
CA VAL A 36 11.55 10.00 3.25
C VAL A 36 10.98 11.29 3.86
N PRO A 37 11.80 12.32 4.15
CA PRO A 37 11.36 13.46 4.96
C PRO A 37 10.32 14.41 4.34
N TYR A 38 10.12 14.35 3.03
CA TYR A 38 9.37 15.38 2.29
C TYR A 38 7.91 15.01 2.01
N TYR A 39 7.61 13.74 1.75
CA TYR A 39 6.26 13.29 1.37
C TYR A 39 5.94 11.93 1.98
N PRO A 40 4.72 11.74 2.51
CA PRO A 40 4.28 10.45 3.01
C PRO A 40 3.86 9.50 1.88
N GLN A 41 4.00 8.21 2.13
CA GLN A 41 3.35 7.13 1.39
C GLN A 41 2.07 6.68 2.09
N TYR A 42 1.12 6.14 1.33
CA TYR A 42 -0.08 5.50 1.88
C TYR A 42 0.22 4.06 2.26
N TYR A 43 0.01 3.74 3.53
CA TYR A 43 -0.03 2.38 4.01
C TYR A 43 -1.48 1.98 4.21
N ILE A 44 -1.90 0.97 3.45
CA ILE A 44 -3.27 0.44 3.45
C ILE A 44 -3.29 -0.82 4.33
N PRO A 45 -4.21 -0.91 5.31
CA PRO A 45 -4.35 -2.13 6.09
C PRO A 45 -4.71 -3.30 5.18
N LEU A 46 -3.98 -4.41 5.28
CA LEU A 46 -4.21 -5.60 4.45
C LEU A 46 -5.64 -6.15 4.57
N ALA A 47 -6.26 -5.99 5.74
CA ALA A 47 -7.65 -6.39 5.99
C ALA A 47 -8.67 -5.65 5.11
N ASP A 48 -8.33 -4.45 4.63
CA ASP A 48 -9.19 -3.63 3.76
C ASP A 48 -8.85 -3.84 2.27
N VAL A 49 -7.84 -4.67 1.97
CA VAL A 49 -7.45 -5.04 0.60
C VAL A 49 -8.12 -6.34 0.21
N ARG A 50 -8.74 -6.34 -0.96
CA ARG A 50 -9.41 -7.52 -1.51
C ARG A 50 -8.38 -8.53 -2.01
N ALA A 51 -8.28 -9.66 -1.30
CA ALA A 51 -7.29 -10.69 -1.57
C ALA A 51 -7.41 -11.32 -2.97
N GLU A 52 -8.59 -11.28 -3.61
CA GLU A 52 -8.76 -11.80 -4.97
C GLU A 52 -7.94 -11.04 -6.03
N TYR A 53 -7.45 -9.84 -5.71
CA TYR A 53 -6.60 -9.03 -6.57
C TYR A 53 -5.11 -9.15 -6.26
N LEU A 54 -4.73 -9.79 -5.15
CA LEU A 54 -3.35 -9.90 -4.71
C LEU A 54 -2.79 -11.26 -5.12
N GLN A 55 -1.79 -11.26 -6.00
CA GLN A 55 -0.97 -12.43 -6.26
C GLN A 55 0.37 -12.27 -5.55
N ASP A 56 0.64 -13.16 -4.59
CA ASP A 56 1.95 -13.22 -3.93
C ASP A 56 2.95 -13.78 -4.94
N GLU A 57 3.94 -12.97 -5.31
CA GLU A 57 5.02 -13.40 -6.21
C GLU A 57 6.11 -14.15 -5.47
N ASN A 58 5.95 -14.32 -4.15
CA ASN A 58 6.89 -14.96 -3.24
C ASN A 58 8.29 -14.34 -3.32
N HIS A 59 8.33 -13.04 -3.66
CA HIS A 59 9.54 -12.26 -3.75
C HIS A 59 9.74 -11.48 -2.45
N ALA A 60 10.43 -12.10 -1.50
CA ALA A 60 10.79 -11.45 -0.25
C ALA A 60 11.85 -10.37 -0.51
N GLN A 61 11.53 -9.12 -0.19
CA GLN A 61 12.48 -8.02 -0.27
C GLN A 61 12.90 -7.57 1.13
N LYS A 62 14.18 -7.25 1.27
CA LYS A 62 14.69 -6.60 2.47
C LYS A 62 14.67 -5.09 2.25
N VAL A 63 13.63 -4.45 2.75
CA VAL A 63 13.49 -2.99 2.70
C VAL A 63 13.95 -2.35 4.00
N GLN A 64 14.08 -1.04 3.98
CA GLN A 64 14.62 -0.27 5.10
C GLN A 64 13.73 -0.31 6.36
N PHE A 65 12.49 -0.78 6.24
CA PHE A 65 11.53 -0.95 7.34
C PHE A 65 11.31 -2.41 7.78
N GLY A 66 12.16 -3.34 7.33
CA GLY A 66 12.07 -4.76 7.66
C GLY A 66 11.82 -5.63 6.43
N GLN A 67 11.36 -6.86 6.66
CA GLN A 67 10.97 -7.72 5.54
C GLN A 67 9.66 -7.21 4.94
N SER A 68 9.63 -7.02 3.62
CA SER A 68 8.42 -6.80 2.85
C SER A 68 8.23 -7.93 1.86
N ARG A 69 6.98 -8.17 1.49
CA ARG A 69 6.61 -9.02 0.35
C ARG A 69 5.97 -8.14 -0.70
N THR A 70 6.39 -8.34 -1.95
CA THR A 70 5.77 -7.68 -3.08
C THR A 70 4.60 -8.54 -3.55
N PHE A 71 3.47 -7.89 -3.82
CA PHE A 71 2.28 -8.51 -4.38
C PHE A 71 1.99 -7.83 -5.71
N SER A 72 1.70 -8.61 -6.73
CA SER A 72 1.20 -8.10 -7.99
C SER A 72 -0.30 -7.98 -7.96
N LEU A 73 -0.81 -6.95 -8.64
CA LEU A 73 -2.24 -6.74 -8.82
C LEU A 73 -2.71 -7.44 -10.08
N VAL A 74 -3.65 -8.37 -9.92
CA VAL A 74 -4.21 -9.15 -11.03
C VAL A 74 -5.59 -8.66 -11.39
N GLY A 75 -5.79 -8.24 -12.64
CA GLY A 75 -7.10 -7.82 -13.15
C GLY A 75 -7.18 -8.00 -14.66
N ASP A 76 -8.34 -8.48 -15.13
CA ASP A 76 -8.70 -8.57 -16.56
C ASP A 76 -7.66 -9.27 -17.45
N GLY A 77 -7.01 -10.32 -16.93
CA GLY A 77 -6.02 -11.11 -17.67
C GLY A 77 -4.65 -10.43 -17.83
N GLN A 78 -4.40 -9.35 -17.09
CA GLN A 78 -3.11 -8.67 -17.04
C GLN A 78 -2.60 -8.60 -15.59
N THR A 79 -1.31 -8.85 -15.43
CA THR A 79 -0.58 -8.68 -14.16
C THR A 79 0.11 -7.32 -14.19
N TYR A 80 -0.11 -6.52 -13.16
CA TYR A 80 0.59 -5.25 -12.98
C TYR A 80 1.55 -5.40 -11.78
N GLU A 81 2.85 -5.36 -12.07
CA GLU A 81 3.97 -5.36 -11.12
C GLU A 81 4.30 -3.94 -10.62
#